data_AF-A0A821SIK4-F1
#
_entry.id   AF-A0A821SIK4-F1
#
_cell.length_a   1.000
_cell.length_b   1.000
_cell.length_c   1.000
_cell.angle_alpha   90.00
_cell.angle_beta   90.00
_cell.angle_gamma   90.00
#
_symmetry.space_group_name_H-M   'P 1'
#
loop_
_entity.id
_entity.type
_entity.pdbx_description
1 polymer ?
#
loop_
_entity_poly.entity_id
_entity_poly.type
_entity_poly.pdbx_seq_one_letter_code
_entity_poly.pdbx_strand_id
1 'polypeptide(L)'
;MENENIIEDGDASVFQSTFDNLFILREFSNISSSLSDEEFLATVPKEKIESVRWISVFRCIKQDILDMMVREMNKMWSTEDMHQKLEILETQREKYAEINPHNSAWRPQHDSVKNQLRALDAGILRNQKALLESLLKEYDEKVNKLQKTVQAKRQYLKAVTMDIQKYEKNVEEVMSKICEKIQTHTALGEEIIPKFDNDVWLSNTQKDVE
;
A
#
# COMPACT_ATOMS: atom_id res chain seq x y z
N MET A 1 49.61 -8.39 -11.24
CA MET A 1 48.19 -7.99 -11.33
C MET A 1 47.67 -8.59 -12.61
N GLU A 2 47.03 -9.74 -12.50
CA GLU A 2 46.20 -10.36 -13.54
C GLU A 2 45.31 -11.33 -12.75
N ASN A 3 44.12 -10.85 -12.39
CA ASN A 3 43.10 -11.67 -11.75
C ASN A 3 42.35 -12.40 -12.87
N GLU A 4 42.67 -13.68 -13.05
CA GLU A 4 41.79 -14.61 -13.75
C GLU A 4 40.57 -14.84 -12.85
N ASN A 5 39.50 -14.10 -13.13
CA ASN A 5 38.17 -14.45 -12.68
C ASN A 5 37.76 -15.74 -13.41
N ILE A 6 38.07 -16.87 -12.80
CA ILE A 6 37.35 -18.12 -13.03
C ILE A 6 35.96 -17.87 -12.48
N ILE A 7 35.04 -17.47 -13.36
CA ILE A 7 33.62 -17.61 -13.10
C ILE A 7 33.40 -19.12 -13.07
N GLU A 8 33.29 -19.66 -11.86
CA GLU A 8 32.76 -21.00 -11.64
C GLU A 8 31.42 -21.05 -12.37
N ASP A 9 31.38 -21.90 -13.40
CA ASP A 9 30.21 -22.29 -14.14
C ASP A 9 29.26 -22.98 -13.16
N GLY A 10 28.49 -22.15 -12.47
CA GLY A 10 27.52 -22.51 -11.47
C GLY A 10 26.40 -23.29 -12.13
N ASP A 11 26.60 -24.60 -12.20
CA ASP A 11 25.55 -25.61 -12.14
C ASP A 11 24.42 -25.37 -13.16
N ALA A 12 24.75 -25.49 -14.45
CA ALA A 12 23.78 -25.70 -15.53
C ALA A 12 23.07 -27.08 -15.43
N SER A 13 22.85 -27.59 -14.20
CA SER A 13 22.01 -28.74 -13.90
C SER A 13 20.64 -28.31 -13.33
N VAL A 14 20.28 -27.03 -13.49
CA VAL A 14 18.90 -26.54 -13.29
C VAL A 14 18.00 -27.24 -14.31
N PHE A 15 17.44 -28.38 -13.89
CA PHE A 15 16.35 -29.12 -14.51
C PHE A 15 16.25 -28.90 -16.02
N GLN A 16 17.08 -29.62 -16.78
CA GLN A 16 16.84 -29.82 -18.20
C GLN A 16 15.54 -30.63 -18.32
N SER A 17 14.42 -29.95 -18.16
CA SER A 17 13.07 -30.49 -18.16
C SER A 17 12.85 -30.98 -19.58
N THR A 18 13.07 -32.27 -19.78
CA THR A 18 12.89 -32.87 -21.09
C THR A 18 11.43 -32.85 -21.47
N PHE A 19 11.19 -32.79 -22.77
CA PHE A 19 9.87 -32.95 -23.32
C PHE A 19 9.42 -34.41 -23.14
N ASP A 20 8.56 -34.65 -22.16
CA ASP A 20 8.16 -35.99 -21.75
C ASP A 20 6.76 -36.40 -22.27
N ASN A 21 6.33 -35.83 -23.40
CA ASN A 21 5.09 -36.25 -24.04
C ASN A 21 5.30 -37.52 -24.88
N LEU A 22 5.08 -38.67 -24.24
CA LEU A 22 5.24 -39.99 -24.86
C LEU A 22 4.38 -40.22 -26.11
N PHE A 23 3.26 -39.51 -26.25
CA PHE A 23 2.42 -39.61 -27.44
C PHE A 23 3.11 -38.96 -28.65
N ILE A 24 3.59 -37.73 -28.49
CA ILE A 24 4.29 -37.01 -29.56
C ILE A 24 5.61 -37.69 -29.92
N LEU A 25 6.35 -38.19 -28.92
CA LEU A 25 7.58 -38.96 -29.17
C LEU A 25 7.31 -40.25 -29.96
N ARG A 26 6.17 -40.92 -29.71
CA ARG A 26 5.73 -42.06 -30.50
C ARG A 26 5.40 -41.67 -31.94
N GLU A 27 4.76 -40.53 -32.16
CA GLU A 27 4.49 -40.05 -33.52
C GLU A 27 5.77 -39.72 -34.30
N PHE A 28 6.81 -39.19 -33.66
CA PHE A 28 8.12 -39.03 -34.31
C PHE A 28 8.71 -40.38 -34.74
N SER A 29 8.58 -41.41 -33.90
CA SER A 29 8.99 -42.77 -34.25
C SER A 29 8.18 -43.33 -35.43
N ASN A 30 6.87 -43.06 -35.48
CA ASN A 30 6.01 -43.47 -36.60
C ASN A 30 6.42 -42.77 -37.90
N ILE A 31 6.74 -41.47 -37.85
CA ILE A 31 7.21 -40.70 -39.01
C ILE A 31 8.55 -41.26 -39.52
N SER A 32 9.51 -41.48 -38.62
CA SER A 32 10.81 -42.05 -38.99
C SER A 32 10.68 -43.47 -39.58
N SER A 33 9.68 -44.23 -39.12
CA SER A 33 9.40 -45.60 -39.59
C SER A 33 8.42 -45.66 -40.77
N SER A 34 7.96 -44.52 -41.29
CA SER A 34 6.92 -44.46 -42.33
C SER A 34 7.35 -45.03 -43.68
N LEU A 35 8.65 -44.97 -43.99
CA LEU A 35 9.22 -45.54 -45.20
C LEU A 35 9.79 -46.93 -44.89
N SER A 36 9.35 -47.95 -45.62
CA SER A 36 9.91 -49.30 -45.52
C SER A 36 11.30 -49.39 -46.15
N ASP A 37 12.07 -50.40 -45.75
CA ASP A 37 13.40 -50.63 -46.31
C ASP A 37 13.30 -51.04 -47.80
N GLU A 38 12.21 -51.72 -48.18
CA GLU A 38 11.90 -52.10 -49.56
C GLU A 38 11.60 -50.90 -50.46
N GLU A 39 10.78 -49.95 -49.98
CA GLU A 39 10.48 -48.71 -50.71
C GLU A 39 11.73 -47.86 -50.93
N PHE A 40 12.60 -47.78 -49.91
CA PHE A 40 13.88 -47.09 -50.05
C PHE A 40 14.78 -47.75 -51.09
N LEU A 41 14.97 -49.07 -51.02
CA LEU A 41 15.81 -49.81 -51.96
C LEU A 41 15.31 -49.73 -53.40
N ALA A 42 14.00 -49.61 -53.61
CA ALA A 42 13.41 -49.40 -54.94
C ALA A 42 13.85 -48.06 -55.59
N THR A 43 14.29 -47.08 -54.79
CA THR A 43 14.78 -45.78 -55.27
C THR A 43 16.30 -45.72 -55.48
N VAL A 44 17.05 -46.70 -54.97
CA VAL A 44 18.52 -46.73 -55.07
C VAL A 44 18.95 -47.20 -56.48
N PRO A 45 19.92 -46.54 -57.13
CA PRO A 45 20.45 -46.98 -58.42
C PRO A 45 20.98 -48.41 -58.38
N LYS A 46 20.48 -49.27 -59.27
CA LYS A 46 20.76 -50.71 -59.26
C LYS A 46 22.24 -51.03 -59.42
N GLU A 47 22.98 -50.18 -60.13
CA GLU A 47 24.43 -50.33 -60.36
C GLU A 47 25.27 -50.14 -59.09
N LYS A 48 24.69 -49.60 -58.00
CA LYS A 48 25.38 -49.31 -56.73
C LYS A 48 24.83 -50.08 -55.53
N ILE A 49 23.90 -51.01 -55.74
CA ILE A 49 23.27 -51.75 -54.64
C ILE A 49 24.29 -52.64 -53.90
N GLU A 50 25.25 -53.22 -54.61
CA GLU A 50 26.23 -54.15 -54.04
C GLU A 50 27.43 -53.47 -53.35
N SER A 51 27.72 -52.21 -53.69
CA SER A 51 28.92 -51.52 -53.20
C SER A 51 28.73 -50.81 -51.85
N VAL A 52 27.48 -50.57 -51.43
CA VAL A 52 27.14 -49.85 -50.20
C VAL A 52 26.09 -50.62 -49.43
N ARG A 53 26.23 -50.67 -48.09
CA ARG A 53 25.23 -51.23 -47.19
C ARG A 53 24.06 -50.25 -47.02
N TRP A 54 23.28 -50.05 -48.09
CA TRP A 54 22.21 -49.06 -48.18
C TRP A 54 21.18 -49.17 -47.06
N ILE A 55 20.80 -50.39 -46.65
CA ILE A 55 19.87 -50.60 -45.53
C ILE A 55 20.45 -50.06 -44.22
N SER A 56 21.73 -50.30 -43.94
CA SER A 56 22.39 -49.78 -42.74
C SER A 56 22.47 -48.26 -42.76
N VAL A 57 22.81 -47.67 -43.91
CA VAL A 57 22.84 -46.22 -44.10
C VAL A 57 21.46 -45.61 -43.91
N PHE A 58 20.42 -46.22 -44.48
CA PHE A 58 19.04 -45.77 -44.34
C PHE A 58 18.57 -45.83 -42.89
N ARG A 59 18.89 -46.90 -42.17
CA ARG A 59 18.59 -47.01 -40.74
C ARG A 59 19.31 -45.95 -39.91
N CYS A 60 20.56 -45.64 -40.22
CA CYS A 60 21.28 -44.51 -39.58
C CYS A 60 20.56 -43.18 -39.86
N ILE A 61 20.19 -42.90 -41.11
CA ILE A 61 19.46 -41.67 -41.47
C ILE A 61 18.11 -41.58 -40.73
N LYS A 62 17.37 -42.69 -40.63
CA LYS A 62 16.11 -42.75 -39.86
C LYS A 62 16.33 -42.39 -38.39
N GLN A 63 17.38 -42.95 -37.78
CA GLN A 63 17.72 -42.65 -36.39
C GLN A 63 18.17 -41.20 -36.22
N ASP A 64 19.03 -40.68 -37.10
CA ASP A 64 19.52 -39.30 -37.03
C ASP A 64 18.36 -38.29 -37.18
N ILE A 65 17.41 -38.55 -38.08
CA ILE A 65 16.20 -37.73 -38.22
C ILE A 65 15.35 -37.76 -36.94
N LEU A 66 15.15 -38.94 -36.35
CA LEU A 66 14.42 -39.08 -35.10
C LEU A 66 15.11 -38.31 -33.95
N ASP A 67 16.42 -38.47 -33.82
CA ASP A 67 17.23 -37.79 -32.79
C ASP A 67 17.20 -36.27 -32.99
N MET A 68 17.22 -35.79 -34.23
CA MET A 68 17.05 -34.37 -34.55
C MET A 68 15.67 -33.84 -34.16
N MET A 69 14.59 -34.58 -34.46
CA MET A 69 13.23 -34.18 -34.08
C MET A 69 13.08 -34.06 -32.56
N VAL A 70 13.61 -35.04 -31.82
CA VAL A 70 13.60 -35.04 -30.35
C VAL A 70 14.43 -33.88 -29.78
N ARG A 71 15.63 -33.66 -30.33
CA ARG A 71 16.51 -32.57 -29.89
C ARG A 71 15.89 -31.20 -30.12
N GLU A 72 15.32 -30.95 -31.30
CA GLU A 72 14.70 -29.66 -31.60
C GLU A 72 13.45 -29.43 -30.75
N MET A 73 12.66 -30.48 -30.48
CA MET A 73 11.52 -30.37 -29.59
C MET A 73 11.94 -30.04 -28.15
N ASN A 74 12.96 -30.72 -27.62
CA ASN A 74 13.52 -30.40 -26.30
C ASN A 74 14.03 -28.96 -26.23
N LYS A 75 14.69 -28.50 -27.30
CA LYS A 75 15.18 -27.12 -27.38
C LYS A 75 14.04 -26.10 -27.41
N MET A 76 12.99 -26.32 -28.20
CA MET A 76 11.81 -25.45 -28.21
C MET A 76 11.13 -25.44 -26.84
N TRP A 77 10.99 -26.62 -26.22
CA TRP A 77 10.38 -26.79 -24.91
C TRP A 77 11.11 -25.99 -23.82
N SER A 78 12.45 -26.05 -23.82
CA SER A 78 13.26 -25.29 -22.87
C SER A 78 13.32 -23.80 -23.22
N THR A 79 13.43 -23.43 -24.50
CA THR A 79 13.55 -22.02 -24.93
C THR A 79 12.28 -21.22 -24.61
N GLU A 80 11.12 -21.86 -24.68
CA GLU A 80 9.85 -21.22 -24.38
C GLU A 80 9.42 -21.35 -22.91
N ASP A 81 10.27 -21.90 -22.03
CA ASP A 81 9.95 -22.16 -20.62
C ASP A 81 8.61 -22.89 -20.44
N MET A 82 8.36 -23.89 -21.29
CA MET A 82 7.06 -24.56 -21.37
C MET A 82 6.65 -25.22 -20.06
N HIS A 83 7.63 -25.72 -19.29
CA HIS A 83 7.38 -26.30 -17.97
C HIS A 83 6.73 -25.28 -17.03
N GLN A 84 7.31 -24.09 -16.92
CA GLN A 84 6.79 -23.02 -16.06
C GLN A 84 5.40 -22.55 -16.53
N LYS A 85 5.21 -22.39 -17.83
CA LYS A 85 3.89 -22.00 -18.39
C LYS A 85 2.81 -23.02 -18.05
N LEU A 86 3.11 -24.31 -18.16
CA LEU A 86 2.16 -25.38 -17.82
C LEU A 86 1.85 -25.41 -16.32
N GLU A 87 2.86 -25.24 -15.47
CA GLU A 87 2.67 -25.15 -14.01
C GLU A 87 1.77 -23.97 -13.62
N ILE A 88 1.99 -22.80 -14.23
CA ILE A 88 1.13 -21.62 -14.03
C ILE A 88 -0.30 -21.92 -14.46
N LEU A 89 -0.50 -22.55 -15.61
CA LEU A 89 -1.83 -22.91 -16.12
C LEU A 89 -2.53 -23.92 -15.21
N GLU A 90 -1.81 -24.91 -14.68
CA GLU A 90 -2.35 -25.90 -13.74
C GLU A 90 -2.75 -25.25 -12.42
N THR A 91 -1.88 -24.41 -11.86
CA THR A 91 -2.17 -23.62 -10.64
C THR A 91 -3.40 -22.73 -10.83
N GLN A 92 -3.51 -22.06 -11.98
CA GLN A 92 -4.68 -21.24 -12.28
C GLN A 92 -5.94 -22.10 -12.45
N ARG A 93 -5.84 -23.25 -13.13
CA ARG A 93 -6.96 -24.18 -13.30
C ARG A 93 -7.50 -24.62 -11.94
N GLU A 94 -6.64 -25.03 -11.02
CA GLU A 94 -7.02 -25.42 -9.67
C GLU A 94 -7.70 -24.27 -8.91
N LYS A 95 -7.06 -23.10 -8.89
CA LYS A 95 -7.58 -21.90 -8.21
C LYS A 95 -8.98 -21.50 -8.69
N TYR A 96 -9.25 -21.59 -9.99
CA TYR A 96 -10.51 -21.14 -10.57
C TYR A 96 -11.56 -22.25 -10.71
N ALA A 97 -11.17 -23.54 -10.64
CA ALA A 97 -12.11 -24.66 -10.61
C ALA A 97 -13.04 -24.59 -9.38
N GLU A 98 -12.52 -24.15 -8.23
CA GLU A 98 -13.31 -23.96 -7.01
C GLU A 98 -14.27 -22.76 -7.09
N ILE A 99 -13.84 -21.68 -7.77
CA ILE A 99 -14.56 -20.40 -7.81
C ILE A 99 -15.64 -20.38 -8.90
N ASN A 100 -15.47 -21.14 -9.98
CA ASN A 100 -16.39 -21.15 -11.12
C ASN A 100 -16.71 -22.58 -11.60
N PRO A 101 -17.59 -23.31 -10.89
CA PRO A 101 -17.90 -24.71 -11.20
C PRO A 101 -18.61 -24.91 -12.55
N HIS A 102 -19.11 -23.84 -13.17
CA HIS A 102 -19.80 -23.89 -14.46
C HIS A 102 -18.87 -23.60 -15.65
N ASN A 103 -17.57 -23.38 -15.42
CA ASN A 103 -16.56 -23.10 -16.45
C ASN A 103 -16.90 -21.96 -17.44
N SER A 104 -17.85 -21.10 -17.08
CA SER A 104 -18.23 -19.93 -17.87
C SER A 104 -17.31 -18.78 -17.48
N ALA A 105 -16.11 -18.77 -18.07
CA ALA A 105 -15.18 -17.67 -17.90
C ALA A 105 -15.33 -16.70 -19.08
N TRP A 106 -15.44 -15.41 -18.77
CA TRP A 106 -15.47 -14.37 -19.79
C TRP A 106 -14.23 -14.45 -20.69
N ARG A 107 -14.40 -14.27 -21.99
CA ARG A 107 -13.33 -14.26 -22.99
C ARG A 107 -13.31 -12.89 -23.67
N PRO A 108 -12.12 -12.30 -23.89
CA PRO A 108 -11.98 -11.10 -24.70
C PRO A 108 -12.68 -11.25 -26.06
N GLN A 109 -13.70 -10.43 -26.32
CA GLN A 109 -14.26 -10.30 -27.67
C GLN A 109 -13.45 -9.27 -28.44
N HIS A 110 -13.02 -9.63 -29.67
CA HIS A 110 -12.07 -8.87 -30.50
C HIS A 110 -12.46 -7.39 -30.68
N ASP A 111 -13.77 -7.08 -30.74
CA ASP A 111 -14.26 -5.72 -30.97
C ASP A 111 -14.47 -4.88 -29.70
N SER A 112 -14.15 -5.43 -28.53
CA SER A 112 -14.56 -4.88 -27.24
C SER A 112 -13.42 -4.34 -26.39
N VAL A 113 -12.22 -4.08 -26.94
CA VAL A 113 -11.01 -3.64 -26.19
C VAL A 113 -11.33 -2.51 -25.20
N LYS A 114 -12.15 -1.53 -25.60
CA LYS A 114 -12.64 -0.44 -24.74
C LYS A 114 -13.39 -0.94 -23.50
N ASN A 115 -14.24 -1.97 -23.63
CA ASN A 115 -14.96 -2.55 -22.52
C ASN A 115 -14.04 -3.36 -21.60
N GLN A 116 -12.99 -3.97 -22.13
CA GLN A 116 -11.98 -4.69 -21.34
C GLN A 116 -11.17 -3.71 -20.47
N LEU A 117 -10.71 -2.61 -21.07
CA LEU A 117 -10.03 -1.54 -20.36
C LEU A 117 -10.92 -0.93 -19.27
N ARG A 118 -12.19 -0.66 -19.58
CA ARG A 118 -13.17 -0.17 -18.57
C ARG A 118 -13.37 -1.14 -17.41
N ALA A 119 -13.37 -2.45 -17.66
CA ALA A 119 -13.50 -3.45 -16.60
C ALA A 119 -12.27 -3.45 -15.67
N LEU A 120 -11.07 -3.33 -16.25
CA LEU A 120 -9.82 -3.19 -15.51
C LEU A 120 -9.79 -1.89 -14.69
N ASP A 121 -10.12 -0.76 -15.32
CA ASP A 121 -10.23 0.55 -14.67
C ASP A 121 -11.24 0.54 -13.53
N ALA A 122 -12.38 -0.15 -13.69
CA ALA A 122 -13.39 -0.28 -12.64
C ALA A 122 -12.84 -1.01 -11.40
N GLY A 123 -11.95 -1.98 -11.57
CA GLY A 123 -11.26 -2.64 -10.45
C GLY A 123 -10.33 -1.67 -9.71
N ILE A 124 -9.52 -0.93 -10.45
CA ILE A 124 -8.61 0.08 -9.89
C ILE A 124 -9.39 1.17 -9.15
N LEU A 125 -10.45 1.69 -9.77
CA LEU A 125 -11.30 2.73 -9.19
C LEU A 125 -11.99 2.26 -7.90
N ARG A 126 -12.41 0.99 -7.81
CA ARG A 126 -12.96 0.43 -6.56
C ARG A 126 -11.92 0.43 -5.44
N ASN A 127 -10.69 0.03 -5.73
CA ASN A 127 -9.61 0.01 -4.74
C ASN A 127 -9.26 1.44 -4.28
N GLN A 128 -9.17 2.39 -5.22
CA GLN A 128 -8.95 3.80 -4.91
C GLN A 128 -10.09 4.39 -4.07
N LYS A 129 -11.34 4.07 -4.41
CA LYS A 129 -12.50 4.48 -3.62
C LYS A 129 -12.41 3.97 -2.17
N ALA A 130 -12.14 2.68 -1.98
CA ALA A 130 -12.04 2.09 -0.65
C ALA A 130 -10.93 2.76 0.19
N LEU A 131 -9.79 3.06 -0.44
CA LEU A 131 -8.70 3.79 0.20
C LEU A 131 -9.13 5.21 0.61
N LEU A 132 -9.76 5.96 -0.29
CA LEU A 132 -10.22 7.32 -0.01
C LEU A 132 -11.28 7.35 1.11
N GLU A 133 -12.22 6.40 1.12
CA GLU A 133 -13.21 6.26 2.19
C GLU A 133 -12.55 5.98 3.55
N SER A 134 -11.51 5.15 3.57
CA SER A 134 -10.76 4.88 4.81
C SER A 134 -10.03 6.11 5.34
N LEU A 135 -9.40 6.89 4.45
CA LEU A 135 -8.72 8.14 4.81
C LEU A 135 -9.71 9.19 5.30
N LEU A 136 -10.85 9.35 4.62
CA LEU A 136 -11.90 10.27 5.02
C LEU A 136 -12.37 9.96 6.46
N LYS A 137 -12.62 8.69 6.75
CA LYS A 137 -13.02 8.24 8.10
C LYS A 137 -11.96 8.58 9.15
N GLU A 138 -10.68 8.36 8.85
CA GLU A 138 -9.58 8.70 9.76
C GLU A 138 -9.53 10.22 10.05
N TYR A 139 -9.72 11.05 9.02
CA TYR A 139 -9.77 12.50 9.18
C TYR A 139 -10.99 12.96 9.98
N ASP A 140 -12.17 12.39 9.74
CA ASP A 140 -13.37 12.69 10.52
C ASP A 140 -13.19 12.37 12.00
N GLU A 141 -12.54 11.24 12.32
CA GLU A 141 -12.21 10.88 13.70
C GLU A 141 -11.25 11.89 14.35
N LYS A 142 -10.23 12.35 13.62
CA LYS A 142 -9.29 13.38 14.10
C LYS A 142 -10.00 14.72 14.33
N VAL A 143 -10.82 15.16 13.39
CA VAL A 143 -11.60 16.41 13.51
C VAL A 143 -12.54 16.34 14.71
N ASN A 144 -13.25 15.23 14.90
CA ASN A 144 -14.14 15.04 16.05
C ASN A 144 -13.39 15.10 17.39
N LYS A 145 -12.19 14.52 17.47
CA LYS A 145 -11.33 14.61 18.68
C LYS A 145 -10.89 16.04 18.95
N LEU A 146 -10.47 16.77 17.91
CA LEU A 146 -10.07 18.17 18.03
C LEU A 146 -11.25 19.06 18.44
N GLN A 147 -12.44 18.85 17.86
CA GLN A 147 -13.64 19.60 18.20
C GLN A 147 -14.03 19.43 19.68
N LYS A 148 -14.00 18.19 20.19
CA LYS A 148 -14.22 17.92 21.63
C LYS A 148 -13.20 18.63 22.51
N THR A 149 -11.93 18.62 22.11
CA THR A 149 -10.85 19.30 22.84
C THR A 149 -11.06 20.82 22.86
N VAL A 150 -11.40 21.41 21.72
CA VAL A 150 -11.70 22.86 21.62
C VAL A 150 -12.91 23.23 22.47
N GLN A 151 -13.96 22.41 22.45
CA GLN A 151 -15.15 22.64 23.28
C GLN A 151 -14.82 22.62 24.77
N ALA A 152 -14.03 21.64 25.24
CA ALA A 152 -13.58 21.57 26.63
C ALA A 152 -12.76 22.81 27.02
N LYS A 153 -11.82 23.24 26.16
CA LYS A 153 -11.03 24.46 26.39
C LYS A 153 -11.90 25.72 26.46
N ARG A 154 -12.92 25.83 25.60
CA ARG A 154 -13.89 26.95 25.65
C ARG A 154 -14.69 26.96 26.95
N GLN A 155 -15.12 25.80 27.43
CA GLN A 155 -15.84 25.69 28.71
C GLN A 155 -14.95 26.07 29.90
N TYR A 156 -13.69 25.60 29.91
CA TYR A 156 -12.71 25.98 30.93
C TYR A 156 -12.46 27.49 30.93
N LEU A 157 -12.25 28.10 29.76
CA LEU A 157 -12.06 29.54 29.64
C LEU A 157 -13.26 30.30 30.22
N LYS A 158 -14.49 29.88 29.90
CA LYS A 158 -15.71 30.48 30.44
C LYS A 158 -15.77 30.39 31.98
N ALA A 159 -15.39 29.26 32.56
CA ALA A 159 -15.34 29.09 34.01
C ALA A 159 -14.32 30.06 34.65
N VAL A 160 -13.11 30.15 34.09
CA VAL A 160 -12.08 31.09 34.54
C VAL A 160 -12.55 32.54 34.43
N THR A 161 -13.23 32.92 33.34
CA THR A 161 -13.80 34.27 33.19
C THR A 161 -14.83 34.58 34.27
N MET A 162 -15.70 33.62 34.62
CA MET A 162 -16.67 33.79 35.71
C MET A 162 -15.98 33.94 37.07
N ASP A 163 -14.91 33.18 37.33
CA ASP A 163 -14.13 33.31 38.56
C ASP A 163 -13.46 34.69 38.66
N ILE A 164 -12.87 35.19 37.56
CA ILE A 164 -12.29 36.54 37.50
C ILE A 164 -13.34 37.58 37.86
N GLN A 165 -14.51 37.55 37.21
CA GLN A 165 -15.61 38.48 37.48
C GLN A 165 -16.08 38.43 38.95
N LYS A 166 -16.10 37.24 39.55
CA LYS A 166 -16.42 37.07 40.97
C LYS A 166 -15.38 37.75 41.87
N TYR A 167 -14.08 37.59 41.57
CA TYR A 167 -13.03 38.24 42.33
C TYR A 167 -13.04 39.76 42.15
N GLU A 168 -13.26 40.26 40.94
CA GLU A 168 -13.41 41.70 40.66
C GLU A 168 -14.52 42.31 41.52
N LYS A 169 -15.70 41.68 41.55
CA LYS A 169 -16.83 42.14 42.38
C LYS A 169 -16.50 42.13 43.88
N ASN A 170 -15.85 41.07 44.36
CA ASN A 170 -15.44 40.99 45.77
C ASN A 170 -14.43 42.11 46.14
N VAL A 171 -13.51 42.42 45.24
CA VAL A 171 -12.55 43.53 45.43
C VAL A 171 -13.29 44.86 45.50
N GLU A 172 -14.23 45.12 44.60
CA GLU A 172 -15.06 46.33 44.64
C GLU A 172 -15.83 46.45 45.97
N GLU A 173 -16.45 45.37 46.46
CA GLU A 173 -17.15 45.35 47.74
C GLU A 173 -16.22 45.64 48.93
N VAL A 174 -15.01 45.05 48.95
CA VAL A 174 -14.01 45.32 49.99
C VAL A 174 -13.54 46.76 49.94
N MET A 175 -13.26 47.29 48.75
CA MET A 175 -12.84 48.69 48.58
C MET A 175 -13.93 49.66 49.04
N SER A 176 -15.21 49.39 48.73
CA SER A 176 -16.33 50.20 49.24
C SER A 176 -16.37 50.24 50.76
N LYS A 177 -16.23 49.09 51.42
CA LYS A 177 -16.19 49.00 52.90
C LYS A 177 -15.00 49.73 53.49
N ILE A 178 -13.83 49.67 52.84
CA ILE A 178 -12.65 50.44 53.27
C ILE A 178 -12.94 51.95 53.17
N CYS A 179 -13.48 52.41 52.04
CA CYS A 179 -13.86 53.81 51.85
C CYS A 179 -14.87 54.31 52.88
N GLU A 180 -15.94 53.55 53.16
CA GLU A 180 -16.91 53.85 54.22
C GLU A 180 -16.24 53.96 55.59
N LYS A 181 -15.32 53.03 55.91
CA LYS A 181 -14.60 53.04 57.17
C LYS A 181 -13.64 54.22 57.29
N ILE A 182 -12.98 54.60 56.19
CA ILE A 182 -12.13 55.81 56.15
C ILE A 182 -13.01 57.05 56.38
N GLN A 183 -14.14 57.18 55.69
CA GLN A 183 -15.06 58.32 55.86
C GLN A 183 -15.57 58.45 57.30
N THR A 184 -15.98 57.34 57.91
CA THR A 184 -16.43 57.34 59.31
C THR A 184 -15.31 57.71 60.29
N HIS A 185 -14.08 57.21 60.08
CA HIS A 185 -12.93 57.62 60.88
C HIS A 185 -12.56 59.10 60.71
N THR A 186 -12.63 59.64 59.48
CA THR A 186 -12.40 61.06 59.23
C THR A 186 -13.44 61.92 59.94
N ALA A 187 -14.73 61.58 59.83
CA ALA A 187 -15.81 62.28 60.53
C ALA A 187 -15.64 62.24 62.06
N LEU A 188 -15.27 61.09 62.62
CA LEU A 188 -14.96 60.97 64.05
C LEU A 188 -13.75 61.82 64.44
N GLY A 189 -12.72 61.87 63.59
CA GLY A 189 -11.55 62.73 63.78
C GLY A 189 -11.93 64.21 63.83
N GLU A 190 -12.80 64.66 62.92
CA GLU A 190 -13.34 66.03 62.90
C GLU A 190 -14.17 66.36 64.16
N GLU A 191 -14.81 65.37 64.78
CA GLU A 191 -15.62 65.55 66.00
C GLU A 191 -14.78 65.52 67.29
N ILE A 192 -13.67 64.76 67.31
CA ILE A 192 -12.77 64.63 68.46
C ILE A 192 -11.72 65.75 68.49
N ILE A 193 -11.30 66.26 67.33
CA ILE A 193 -10.42 67.43 67.28
C ILE A 193 -11.22 68.61 67.83
N PRO A 194 -10.83 69.20 68.98
CA PRO A 194 -11.51 70.37 69.49
C PRO A 194 -11.44 71.44 68.41
N LYS A 195 -12.58 72.03 68.05
CA LYS A 195 -12.57 73.31 67.34
C LYS A 195 -11.84 74.28 68.27
N PHE A 196 -10.56 74.50 68.00
CA PHE A 196 -9.79 75.55 68.66
C PHE A 196 -10.39 76.85 68.15
N ASP A 197 -11.32 77.39 68.92
CA ASP A 197 -11.92 78.68 68.65
C ASP A 197 -10.86 79.73 69.00
N ASN A 198 -10.04 80.06 67.99
CA ASN A 198 -8.93 81.00 68.12
C ASN A 198 -9.40 82.37 68.63
N ASP A 199 -10.69 82.70 68.44
CA ASP A 199 -11.29 83.97 68.83
C ASP A 199 -11.62 84.06 70.34
N VAL A 200 -11.84 82.93 71.02
CA VAL A 200 -12.07 82.89 72.49
C VAL A 200 -10.75 82.94 73.27
N TRP A 201 -9.66 82.43 72.69
CA TRP A 201 -8.35 82.48 73.34
C TRP A 201 -7.73 83.89 73.29
N LEU A 202 -7.87 84.60 72.16
CA LEU A 202 -7.34 85.95 71.99
C LEU A 202 -8.07 87.02 72.83
N SER A 203 -9.39 86.84 73.04
CA SER A 203 -10.22 87.80 73.79
C SER A 203 -10.05 87.73 75.31
N ASN A 204 -9.58 86.60 75.86
CA ASN A 204 -9.23 86.49 77.28
C ASN A 204 -7.79 86.95 77.57
N THR A 205 -6.87 86.84 76.62
CA THR A 205 -5.48 87.32 76.82
C THR A 205 -5.32 88.84 76.71
N GLN A 206 -6.30 89.56 76.17
CA GLN A 206 -6.27 91.04 76.09
C GLN A 206 -6.87 91.75 77.32
N LYS A 207 -7.52 91.04 78.24
CA LYS A 207 -8.01 91.63 79.51
C LYS A 207 -7.00 91.58 80.66
N ASP A 208 -5.91 90.83 80.51
CA ASP A 208 -4.86 90.69 81.51
C ASP A 208 -3.59 91.51 81.16
N VAL A 209 -3.70 92.46 80.23
CA VAL A 209 -2.62 93.42 79.89
C VAL A 209 -3.18 94.84 79.93
N GLU A 210 -3.46 95.33 81.15
CA GLU A 210 -3.42 96.75 81.51
C GLU A 210 -2.19 97.01 82.39
#